data_AF-A0A941ZDZ7-F1
#
_entry.id   AF-A0A941ZDZ7-F1
#
_cell.length_a   1.000
_cell.length_b   1.000
_cell.length_c   1.000
_cell.angle_alpha   90.00
_cell.angle_beta   90.00
_cell.angle_gamma   90.00
#
_symmetry.space_group_name_H-M   'P 1'
#
loop_
_entity.id
_entity.type
_entity.pdbx_description
1 polymer ?
#
loop_
_entity_poly.entity_id
_entity_poly.type
_entity_poly.pdbx_seq_one_letter_code
_entity_poly.pdbx_strand_id
1 'polypeptide(L)' 'RNYPQAENMGRKALSMSVGDNRSQAAAWQLIGDSFRARGKNPQAQAAYDKAAELSSL' A
#
# COMPACT_ATOMS: atom_id res chain seq x y z
N ARG A 1 10.93 -2.43 -14.40
CA ARG A 1 9.95 -1.77 -13.51
C ARG A 1 10.58 -1.59 -12.13
N ASN A 2 10.47 -0.42 -11.49
CA ASN A 2 11.17 -0.09 -10.24
C ASN A 2 10.27 -0.30 -9.00
N TYR A 3 9.98 -1.56 -8.67
CA TYR A 3 9.07 -1.90 -7.57
C TYR A 3 9.54 -1.46 -6.17
N PRO A 4 10.84 -1.46 -5.83
CA PRO A 4 11.31 -0.90 -4.55
C PRO A 4 10.99 0.60 -4.42
N GLN A 5 11.05 1.35 -5.52
CA GLN A 5 10.69 2.77 -5.51
C GLN A 5 9.18 2.97 -5.29
N ALA A 6 8.33 2.12 -5.88
CA ALA A 6 6.89 2.14 -5.63
C ALA A 6 6.56 1.85 -4.16
N GLU A 7 7.25 0.87 -3.55
CA GLU A 7 7.13 0.57 -2.11
C GLU A 7 7.50 1.81 -1.26
N ASN A 8 8.63 2.44 -1.55
CA ASN A 8 9.09 3.63 -0.83
C ASN A 8 8.13 4.82 -0.99
N MET A 9 7.57 5.01 -2.18
CA MET A 9 6.55 6.05 -2.42
C MET A 9 5.29 5.79 -1.63
N GLY A 10 4.80 4.55 -1.59
CA GLY A 10 3.64 4.17 -0.78
C GLY A 10 3.89 4.39 0.72
N ARG A 11 5.06 4.03 1.23
CA ARG A 11 5.43 4.29 2.64
C ARG A 11 5.51 5.77 2.97
N LYS A 12 6.06 6.59 2.05
CA LYS A 12 6.08 8.04 2.22
C LYS A 12 4.67 8.62 2.21
N ALA A 13 3.81 8.18 1.30
CA ALA A 13 2.41 8.59 1.25
C ALA A 13 1.69 8.27 2.56
N LEU A 14 1.86 7.07 3.12
CA LEU A 14 1.30 6.70 4.42
C LEU A 14 1.71 7.65 5.55
N SER A 15 2.99 8.05 5.60
CA SER A 15 3.47 9.00 6.61
C SER A 15 2.86 10.40 6.48
N MET A 16 2.38 10.77 5.29
CA MET A 16 1.80 12.08 5.01
C MET A 16 0.26 12.09 5.15
N SER A 17 -0.39 10.93 5.14
CA SER A 17 -1.86 10.80 5.10
C SER A 17 -2.46 10.43 6.46
N VAL A 18 -1.82 10.80 7.58
CA VAL A 18 -2.32 10.46 8.93
C VAL A 18 -3.72 11.06 9.11
N GLY A 19 -4.70 10.20 9.41
CA GLY A 19 -6.11 10.60 9.58
C GLY A 19 -6.92 10.69 8.28
N ASP A 20 -6.30 10.52 7.11
CA ASP A 20 -7.00 10.43 5.82
C ASP A 20 -7.07 8.96 5.37
N ASN A 21 -8.23 8.33 5.61
CA ASN A 21 -8.42 6.91 5.29
C ASN A 21 -8.32 6.62 3.78
N ARG A 22 -8.77 7.54 2.92
CA ARG A 22 -8.74 7.35 1.46
C ARG A 22 -7.31 7.38 0.93
N SER A 23 -6.54 8.38 1.36
CA SER A 23 -5.14 8.50 0.97
C SER A 23 -4.29 7.35 1.52
N GLN A 24 -4.57 6.89 2.75
CA GLN A 24 -3.91 5.72 3.31
C GLN A 24 -4.27 4.43 2.54
N ALA A 25 -5.53 4.24 2.15
CA ALA A 25 -5.94 3.08 1.35
C ALA A 25 -5.22 3.02 0.01
N ALA A 26 -5.13 4.14 -0.72
CA ALA A 26 -4.39 4.21 -1.97
C ALA A 26 -2.89 3.92 -1.79
N ALA A 27 -2.29 4.41 -0.71
CA ALA A 27 -0.89 4.15 -0.39
C ALA A 27 -0.63 2.65 -0.08
N TRP A 28 -1.54 2.00 0.65
CA TRP A 28 -1.50 0.56 0.89
C TRP A 28 -1.68 -0.27 -0.39
N GLN A 29 -2.55 0.16 -1.31
CA GLN A 29 -2.67 -0.49 -2.62
C GLN A 29 -1.35 -0.44 -3.41
N LEU A 30 -0.69 0.73 -3.44
CA LEU A 30 0.60 0.88 -4.12
C LEU A 30 1.69 -0.05 -3.53
N ILE A 31 1.71 -0.19 -2.20
CA ILE A 31 2.61 -1.13 -1.52
C ILE A 31 2.28 -2.57 -1.90
N GLY A 32 1.00 -2.95 -1.89
CA GLY A 32 0.54 -4.28 -2.28
C GLY A 32 0.94 -4.65 -3.71
N ASP A 33 0.73 -3.74 -4.66
CA ASP A 33 1.13 -3.92 -6.05
C ASP A 33 2.64 -4.09 -6.21
N SER A 34 3.42 -3.32 -5.44
CA SER A 34 4.88 -3.44 -5.43
C SER A 34 5.35 -4.81 -4.94
N PHE A 35 4.67 -5.39 -3.94
CA PHE A 35 4.97 -6.72 -3.43
C PHE A 35 4.54 -7.82 -4.38
N ARG A 36 3.32 -7.74 -4.92
CA ARG A 36 2.79 -8.71 -5.89
C ARG A 36 3.71 -8.83 -7.09
N ALA A 37 4.18 -7.70 -7.61
CA ALA A 37 5.05 -7.67 -8.79
C ALA A 37 6.48 -8.21 -8.53
N ARG A 38 6.84 -8.43 -7.27
CA ARG A 38 8.09 -9.09 -6.82
C ARG A 38 7.85 -10.54 -6.37
N GLY A 39 6.67 -11.10 -6.61
CA GLY A 39 6.30 -12.46 -6.18
C GLY A 39 6.06 -12.60 -4.67
N LYS A 40 5.99 -11.48 -3.93
CA LYS A 40 5.81 -11.45 -2.47
C LYS A 40 4.32 -11.47 -2.11
N ASN A 41 3.63 -12.55 -2.47
CA ASN A 41 2.17 -12.65 -2.36
C ASN A 41 1.65 -12.48 -0.93
N PRO A 42 2.26 -13.05 0.13
CA PRO A 42 1.79 -12.83 1.49
C PRO A 42 1.84 -11.35 1.92
N GLN A 43 2.93 -10.65 1.59
CA GLN A 43 3.06 -9.23 1.90
C GLN A 43 2.10 -8.36 1.08
N ALA A 44 1.84 -8.76 -0.17
CA ALA A 44 0.86 -8.09 -1.01
C ALA A 44 -0.54 -8.20 -0.42
N GLN A 45 -0.95 -9.40 0.00
CA GLN A 45 -2.26 -9.63 0.60
C GLN A 45 -2.44 -8.80 1.87
N ALA A 46 -1.46 -8.81 2.77
CA ALA A 46 -1.51 -8.01 4.00
C ALA A 46 -1.67 -6.50 3.71
N ALA A 47 -1.03 -5.99 2.66
CA ALA A 47 -1.19 -4.59 2.24
C ALA A 47 -2.58 -4.32 1.66
N TYR A 48 -3.14 -5.24 0.87
CA TYR A 48 -4.49 -5.11 0.34
C TYR A 48 -5.56 -5.19 1.42
N ASP A 49 -5.38 -6.05 2.43
CA ASP A 49 -6.30 -6.16 3.56
C ASP A 49 -6.36 -4.83 4.33
N LYS A 50 -5.20 -4.18 4.54
CA LYS A 50 -5.15 -2.84 5.13
C LYS A 50 -5.84 -1.77 4.28
N ALA A 51 -5.66 -1.81 2.97
CA ALA A 51 -6.38 -0.90 2.07
C ALA A 51 -7.90 -1.10 2.13
N ALA A 52 -8.36 -2.36 2.21
CA ALA A 52 -9.77 -2.70 2.31
C ALA A 52 -10.38 -2.25 3.65
N GLU A 53 -9.68 -2.49 4.77
CA GLU A 53 -10.07 -2.01 6.11
C GLU A 53 -10.32 -0.51 6.09
N LEU A 54 -9.38 0.27 5.56
CA LEU A 54 -9.49 1.74 5.48
C LEU A 54 -10.57 2.25 4.52
N SER A 55 -10.86 1.50 3.46
CA SER A 55 -11.90 1.88 2.48
C SER A 55 -13.31 1.57 2.97
N SER A 56 -13.44 0.73 4.01
CA SER A 56 -14.70 0.33 4.62
C SER A 56 -15.12 1.20 5.81
N LEU A 57 -14.28 2.17 6.22
CA LEU A 57 -14.53 3.15 7.27
C LEU A 57 -15.18 4.41 6.71
#